data_AF-A0A519BJQ4-F1
#
_entry.id   AF-A0A519BJQ4-F1
#
_cell.length_a   1.000
_cell.length_b   1.000
_cell.length_c   1.000
_cell.angle_alpha   90.00
_cell.angle_beta   90.00
_cell.angle_gamma   90.00
#
_symmetry.space_group_name_H-M   'P 1'
#
loop_
_entity.id
_entity.type
_entity.pdbx_description
1 polymer ?
#
loop_
_entity_poly.entity_id
_entity_poly.type
_entity_poly.pdbx_seq_one_letter_code
_entity_poly.pdbx_strand_id
1 'polypeptide(L)'
;MQNNILISSKYSNYLTDNERNALSELKEKITEKYSGAEFILYGSKARGDYNENSDIDILIVINDNYKIDKNISFEELEKRYFLPVDKNIEDKISDILVDIQVKYCVSIDYQIKNKSYIKTNLAGIVPLYQNIKKDGIEL
;
A
#
# COMPACT_ATOMS: atom_id res chain seq x y z
N MET A 1 -1.11 -14.91 -21.82
CA MET A 1 -1.16 -15.92 -20.74
C MET A 1 -1.68 -15.21 -19.50
N GLN A 2 -2.78 -15.69 -18.94
CA GLN A 2 -3.50 -15.07 -17.82
C GLN A 2 -2.67 -15.20 -16.53
N ASN A 3 -2.11 -14.09 -16.05
CA ASN A 3 -1.56 -14.03 -14.69
C ASN A 3 -2.70 -13.85 -13.68
N ASN A 4 -3.52 -14.89 -13.53
CA ASN A 4 -4.47 -15.05 -12.42
C ASN A 4 -3.71 -15.49 -11.17
N ILE A 5 -2.83 -14.62 -10.64
CA ILE A 5 -2.10 -14.89 -9.41
C ILE A 5 -2.90 -14.31 -8.24
N LEU A 6 -3.71 -15.20 -7.66
CA LEU A 6 -3.89 -15.39 -6.21
C LEU A 6 -4.18 -14.14 -5.38
N ILE A 7 -5.31 -13.47 -5.65
CA ILE A 7 -6.11 -13.01 -4.51
C ILE A 7 -6.56 -14.30 -3.81
N SER A 8 -6.16 -14.51 -2.55
CA SER A 8 -6.49 -15.75 -1.83
C SER A 8 -7.97 -16.09 -2.04
N SER A 9 -8.28 -17.35 -2.35
CA SER A 9 -9.64 -17.85 -2.64
C SER A 9 -10.65 -17.54 -1.53
N LYS A 10 -10.18 -17.08 -0.38
CA LYS A 10 -10.95 -16.72 0.80
C LYS A 10 -11.68 -15.37 0.66
N TYR A 11 -11.22 -14.46 -0.20
CA TYR A 11 -11.76 -13.08 -0.27
C TYR A 11 -12.03 -12.58 -1.70
N SER A 12 -11.93 -13.46 -2.69
CA SER A 12 -12.19 -13.19 -4.11
C SER A 12 -13.59 -12.62 -4.40
N ASN A 13 -14.52 -12.60 -3.44
CA ASN A 13 -15.90 -12.16 -3.63
C ASN A 13 -16.18 -10.69 -3.27
N TYR A 14 -15.23 -9.97 -2.67
CA TYR A 14 -15.49 -8.61 -2.15
C TYR A 14 -15.11 -7.47 -3.09
N LEU A 15 -14.32 -7.81 -4.12
CA LEU A 15 -13.89 -6.87 -5.13
C LEU A 15 -14.73 -7.03 -6.41
N THR A 16 -14.96 -5.96 -7.13
CA THR A 16 -15.48 -6.02 -8.50
C THR A 16 -14.39 -6.43 -9.48
N ASP A 17 -14.75 -6.75 -10.72
CA ASP A 17 -13.75 -7.05 -11.76
C ASP A 17 -12.82 -5.86 -12.03
N ASN A 18 -13.37 -4.63 -12.04
CA ASN A 18 -12.57 -3.42 -12.21
C ASN A 18 -11.60 -3.20 -11.04
N GLU A 19 -12.06 -3.41 -9.81
CA GLU A 19 -11.22 -3.31 -8.60
C GLU A 19 -10.09 -4.35 -8.63
N ARG A 20 -10.38 -5.61 -9.02
CA ARG A 20 -9.35 -6.66 -9.18
C ARG A 20 -8.33 -6.29 -10.25
N ASN A 21 -8.79 -5.83 -11.41
CA ASN A 21 -7.91 -5.47 -12.52
C ASN A 21 -7.05 -4.25 -12.17
N ALA A 22 -7.63 -3.25 -11.49
CA ALA A 22 -6.93 -2.07 -11.00
C ALA A 22 -5.79 -2.45 -10.03
N LEU A 23 -6.08 -3.29 -9.03
CA LEU A 23 -5.09 -3.73 -8.06
C LEU A 23 -3.99 -4.59 -8.70
N SER A 24 -4.34 -5.45 -9.65
CA SER A 24 -3.37 -6.26 -10.38
C SER A 24 -2.39 -5.37 -11.17
N GLU A 25 -2.89 -4.39 -11.94
CA GLU A 25 -2.03 -3.51 -12.72
C GLU A 25 -1.23 -2.55 -11.84
N LEU A 26 -1.84 -2.04 -10.76
CA LEU A 26 -1.15 -1.21 -9.77
C LEU A 26 0.04 -1.95 -9.16
N LYS A 27 -0.18 -3.18 -8.70
CA LYS A 27 0.87 -4.03 -8.12
C LYS A 27 1.99 -4.28 -9.12
N GLU A 28 1.66 -4.59 -10.38
CA GLU A 28 2.64 -4.79 -11.45
C GLU A 28 3.50 -3.53 -11.67
N LYS A 29 2.87 -2.37 -11.92
CA LYS A 29 3.56 -1.11 -12.21
C LYS A 29 4.47 -0.63 -11.07
N ILE A 30 4.02 -0.77 -9.83
CA ILE A 30 4.81 -0.34 -8.68
C ILE A 30 5.94 -1.33 -8.43
N THR A 31 5.70 -2.65 -8.52
CA THR A 31 6.74 -3.67 -8.27
C THR A 31 7.85 -3.60 -9.32
N GLU A 32 7.53 -3.21 -10.56
CA GLU A 32 8.52 -2.97 -11.61
C GLU A 32 9.50 -1.84 -11.24
N LYS A 33 9.00 -0.75 -10.64
CA LYS A 33 9.80 0.41 -10.25
C LYS A 33 10.43 0.28 -8.86
N TYR A 34 9.76 -0.43 -7.96
CA TYR A 34 10.10 -0.55 -6.54
C TYR A 34 10.08 -2.03 -6.15
N SER A 35 11.16 -2.73 -6.51
CA SER A 35 11.30 -4.16 -6.27
C SER A 35 11.10 -4.51 -4.78
N GLY A 36 10.25 -5.50 -4.51
CA GLY A 36 9.93 -5.94 -3.15
C GLY A 36 8.93 -5.04 -2.42
N ALA A 37 8.17 -4.22 -3.14
CA ALA A 37 6.98 -3.57 -2.61
C ALA A 37 5.93 -4.62 -2.20
N GLU A 38 5.30 -4.41 -1.06
CA GLU A 38 4.23 -5.25 -0.51
C GLU A 38 2.91 -4.47 -0.53
N PHE A 39 1.81 -5.18 -0.75
CA PHE A 39 0.47 -4.61 -0.88
C PHE A 39 -0.46 -5.29 0.09
N ILE A 40 -1.10 -4.50 0.94
CA ILE A 40 -2.02 -5.02 1.95
C ILE A 40 -3.36 -4.31 1.79
N LEU A 41 -4.37 -5.05 1.37
CA LEU A 41 -5.76 -4.60 1.38
C LEU A 41 -6.24 -4.61 2.84
N TYR A 42 -6.83 -3.50 3.27
CA TYR A 42 -7.45 -3.40 4.58
C TYR A 42 -8.85 -2.79 4.45
N GLY A 43 -9.40 -2.33 5.57
CA GLY A 43 -10.66 -1.61 5.55
C GLY A 43 -11.86 -2.50 5.29
N SER A 44 -12.92 -1.91 4.77
CA SER A 44 -14.24 -2.57 4.72
C SER A 44 -14.27 -3.76 3.76
N LYS A 45 -13.59 -3.62 2.61
CA LYS A 45 -13.44 -4.68 1.61
C LYS A 45 -12.66 -5.88 2.15
N ALA A 46 -11.63 -5.65 2.98
CA ALA A 46 -10.89 -6.73 3.63
C ALA A 46 -11.71 -7.44 4.72
N ARG A 47 -12.50 -6.68 5.52
CA ARG A 47 -13.34 -7.24 6.58
C ARG A 47 -14.63 -7.90 6.07
N GLY A 48 -15.05 -7.59 4.85
CA GLY A 48 -16.30 -8.07 4.27
C GLY A 48 -17.55 -7.31 4.74
N ASP A 49 -17.39 -6.14 5.39
CA ASP A 49 -18.47 -5.27 5.86
C ASP A 49 -18.66 -4.02 4.95
N TYR A 50 -18.23 -4.14 3.68
CA TYR A 50 -18.33 -3.09 2.66
C TYR A 50 -19.75 -2.93 2.09
N ASN A 51 -19.99 -1.79 1.45
CA ASN A 51 -21.16 -1.54 0.60
C ASN A 51 -20.72 -1.19 -0.82
N GLU A 52 -21.68 -0.97 -1.72
CA GLU A 52 -21.44 -0.68 -3.13
C GLU A 52 -20.61 0.60 -3.40
N ASN A 53 -20.61 1.55 -2.45
CA ASN A 53 -19.87 2.81 -2.53
C ASN A 53 -18.59 2.79 -1.70
N SER A 54 -18.18 1.64 -1.15
CA SER A 54 -16.96 1.55 -0.34
C SER A 54 -15.71 1.65 -1.20
N ASP A 55 -14.79 2.52 -0.77
CA ASP A 55 -13.45 2.65 -1.35
C ASP A 55 -12.60 1.39 -1.16
N ILE A 56 -11.53 1.27 -1.94
CA ILE A 56 -10.49 0.26 -1.75
C ILE A 56 -9.39 0.85 -0.87
N ASP A 57 -9.22 0.32 0.34
CA ASP A 57 -8.17 0.74 1.27
C ASP A 57 -6.87 -0.09 1.10
N ILE A 58 -5.77 0.51 0.64
CA ILE A 58 -4.50 -0.19 0.39
C ILE A 58 -3.33 0.43 1.16
N LEU A 59 -2.58 -0.41 1.88
CA LEU A 59 -1.27 -0.06 2.40
C LEU A 59 -0.21 -0.60 1.42
N ILE A 60 0.60 0.32 0.89
CA ILE A 60 1.75 0.04 0.05
C ILE A 60 3.01 0.19 0.90
N VAL A 61 3.72 -0.92 1.11
CA VAL A 61 4.97 -0.93 1.86
C VAL A 61 6.12 -1.03 0.89
N ILE A 62 7.02 -0.04 0.87
CA ILE A 62 8.20 -0.05 0.02
C ILE A 62 9.47 -0.32 0.83
N ASN A 63 10.49 -0.84 0.16
CA ASN A 63 11.81 -0.97 0.76
C ASN A 63 12.41 0.41 1.05
N ASP A 64 13.13 0.48 2.16
CA ASP A 64 13.87 1.66 2.57
C ASP A 64 14.93 2.02 1.51
N ASN A 65 14.82 3.21 0.92
CA ASN A 65 15.78 3.72 -0.06
C ASN A 65 16.81 4.68 0.55
N TYR A 66 17.10 4.53 1.84
CA TYR A 66 18.06 5.39 2.52
C TYR A 66 19.48 4.86 2.38
N LYS A 67 20.33 5.60 1.66
CA LYS A 67 21.77 5.53 1.88
C LYS A 67 22.06 6.23 3.22
N ILE A 68 22.58 5.49 4.19
CA ILE A 68 23.01 6.10 5.46
C ILE A 68 24.27 6.90 5.17
N ASP A 69 24.11 8.22 5.09
CA ASP A 69 25.23 9.14 5.20
C ASP A 69 25.67 9.16 6.67
N LYS A 70 26.96 8.92 6.93
CA LYS A 70 27.50 8.93 8.30
C LYS A 70 27.48 10.33 8.92
N ASN A 71 27.28 11.37 8.11
CA ASN A 71 27.21 12.77 8.54
C ASN A 71 25.77 13.30 8.63
N ILE A 72 24.76 12.42 8.57
CA ILE A 72 23.36 12.82 8.63
C ILE A 72 23.02 13.57 9.93
N SER A 73 22.25 14.65 9.82
CA SER A 73 21.77 15.38 10.98
C SER A 73 20.69 14.61 11.75
N PHE A 74 20.55 14.89 13.05
CA PHE A 74 19.44 14.34 13.85
C PHE A 74 18.07 14.73 13.28
N GLU A 75 17.92 15.95 12.75
CA GLU A 75 16.67 16.40 12.13
C GLU A 75 16.34 15.61 10.86
N GLU A 76 17.35 15.31 10.03
CA GLU A 76 17.16 14.43 8.86
C GLU A 76 16.87 12.99 9.27
N LEU A 77 17.49 12.47 10.33
CA LEU A 77 17.15 11.17 10.89
C LEU A 77 15.69 11.17 11.36
N GLU A 78 15.27 12.18 12.11
CA GLU A 78 13.89 12.31 12.56
C GLU A 78 12.93 12.38 11.37
N LYS A 79 13.23 13.20 10.36
CA LYS A 79 12.45 13.21 9.11
C LYS A 79 12.44 11.85 8.43
N ARG A 80 13.53 11.10 8.38
CA ARG A 80 13.54 9.76 7.74
C ARG A 80 12.77 8.71 8.53
N TYR A 81 12.80 8.78 9.86
CA TYR A 81 12.14 7.80 10.73
C TYR A 81 10.68 8.16 11.03
N PHE A 82 10.33 9.45 11.03
CA PHE A 82 8.96 9.93 11.24
C PHE A 82 8.20 10.27 9.95
N LEU A 83 8.87 10.75 8.89
CA LEU A 83 8.25 10.86 7.56
C LEU A 83 8.44 9.52 6.85
N PRO A 84 7.37 8.74 6.72
CA PRO A 84 7.49 7.31 6.54
C PRO A 84 7.84 6.91 5.10
N VAL A 85 8.01 7.85 4.17
CA VAL A 85 8.43 7.63 2.77
C VAL A 85 9.08 8.90 2.20
N ASP A 86 10.01 8.73 1.26
CA ASP A 86 10.57 9.85 0.50
C ASP A 86 9.47 10.48 -0.38
N LYS A 87 9.27 11.80 -0.26
CA LYS A 87 8.19 12.52 -0.96
C LYS A 87 8.21 12.32 -2.48
N ASN A 88 9.38 12.26 -3.12
CA ASN A 88 9.48 12.04 -4.57
C ASN A 88 9.01 10.63 -4.95
N ILE A 89 9.21 9.64 -4.08
CA ILE A 89 8.67 8.31 -4.26
C ILE A 89 7.15 8.33 -4.06
N GLU A 90 6.67 9.03 -3.02
CA GLU A 90 5.24 9.19 -2.73
C GLU A 90 4.49 9.83 -3.91
N ASP A 91 5.02 10.92 -4.46
CA ASP A 91 4.43 11.65 -5.60
C ASP A 91 4.35 10.73 -6.82
N LYS A 92 5.43 10.00 -7.15
CA LYS A 92 5.45 9.05 -8.28
C LYS A 92 4.47 7.89 -8.14
N ILE A 93 4.30 7.37 -6.93
CA ILE A 93 3.34 6.30 -6.67
C ILE A 93 1.91 6.86 -6.73
N SER A 94 1.71 8.08 -6.22
CA SER A 94 0.43 8.78 -6.28
C SER A 94 -0.01 9.05 -7.72
N ASP A 95 0.90 9.45 -8.60
CA ASP A 95 0.61 9.62 -10.04
C ASP A 95 0.10 8.30 -10.67
N ILE A 96 0.78 7.17 -10.37
CA ILE A 96 0.36 5.85 -10.84
C ILE A 96 -1.03 5.49 -10.31
N LEU A 97 -1.31 5.78 -9.04
CA LEU A 97 -2.61 5.53 -8.41
C LEU A 97 -3.73 6.34 -9.07
N VAL A 98 -3.50 7.63 -9.35
CA VAL A 98 -4.47 8.48 -10.06
C VAL A 98 -4.78 7.91 -11.44
N ASP A 99 -3.76 7.53 -12.21
CA ASP A 99 -3.94 6.92 -13.53
C ASP A 99 -4.77 5.63 -13.45
N ILE A 100 -4.51 4.78 -12.46
CA ILE A 100 -5.25 3.52 -12.24
C ILE A 100 -6.70 3.79 -11.86
N GLN A 101 -6.95 4.70 -10.92
CA GLN A 101 -8.30 5.06 -10.47
C GLN A 101 -9.16 5.56 -11.63
N VAL A 102 -8.60 6.45 -12.47
CA VAL A 102 -9.29 6.97 -13.66
C VAL A 102 -9.53 5.87 -14.68
N LYS A 103 -8.51 5.05 -14.98
CA LYS A 103 -8.59 3.99 -16.00
C LYS A 103 -9.68 2.95 -15.70
N TYR A 104 -9.79 2.55 -14.43
CA TYR A 104 -10.71 1.48 -14.01
C TYR A 104 -12.02 2.01 -13.40
N CYS A 105 -12.17 3.34 -13.27
CA CYS A 105 -13.26 3.98 -12.55
C CYS A 105 -13.45 3.39 -11.14
N VAL A 106 -12.36 3.38 -10.36
CA VAL A 106 -12.34 2.90 -8.97
C VAL A 106 -11.84 4.00 -8.04
N SER A 107 -12.21 3.91 -6.77
CA SER A 107 -11.72 4.80 -5.70
C SER A 107 -10.79 4.00 -4.80
N ILE A 108 -9.56 4.48 -4.62
CA ILE A 108 -8.50 3.85 -3.83
C ILE A 108 -8.02 4.85 -2.78
N ASP A 109 -8.31 4.55 -1.52
CA ASP A 109 -7.68 5.19 -0.39
C ASP A 109 -6.37 4.47 -0.08
N TYR A 110 -5.26 5.21 0.00
CA TYR A 110 -3.94 4.60 0.09
C TYR A 110 -3.06 5.20 1.18
N GLN A 111 -2.19 4.34 1.71
CA GLN A 111 -1.08 4.72 2.56
C GLN A 111 0.20 4.17 1.96
N ILE A 112 1.24 5.00 1.86
CA ILE A 112 2.57 4.56 1.42
C ILE A 112 3.51 4.70 2.61
N LYS A 113 4.21 3.60 2.94
CA LYS A 113 5.12 3.53 4.10
C LYS A 113 6.37 2.73 3.77
N ASN A 114 7.49 3.08 4.39
CA ASN A 114 8.71 2.29 4.36
C ASN A 114 8.57 1.06 5.26
N LYS A 115 9.27 -0.01 4.87
CA LYS A 115 9.31 -1.27 5.60
C LYS A 115 9.89 -1.11 7.01
N SER A 116 10.89 -0.24 7.19
CA SER A 116 11.42 0.06 8.54
C SER A 116 10.38 0.71 9.45
N TYR A 117 9.58 1.65 8.93
CA TYR A 117 8.57 2.37 9.70
C TYR A 117 7.49 1.42 10.26
N ILE A 118 6.96 0.53 9.42
CA ILE A 118 5.93 -0.45 9.81
C ILE A 118 6.40 -1.38 10.94
N LYS A 119 7.71 -1.60 11.06
CA LYS A 119 8.32 -2.44 12.11
C LYS A 119 8.59 -1.72 13.43
N THR A 120 8.32 -0.41 13.52
CA THR A 120 8.57 0.36 14.74
C THR A 120 7.52 0.09 15.83
N ASN A 121 7.90 0.35 17.09
CA ASN A 121 6.94 0.34 18.21
C ASN A 121 5.84 1.41 18.02
N LEU A 122 6.16 2.52 17.36
CA LEU A 122 5.19 3.57 17.04
C LEU A 122 4.10 3.05 16.10
N ALA A 123 4.47 2.37 15.01
CA ALA A 123 3.49 1.73 14.15
C ALA A 123 2.63 0.72 14.93
N GLY A 124 3.24 -0.03 15.87
CA GLY A 124 2.55 -1.00 16.72
C GLY A 124 1.47 -0.42 17.65
N ILE A 125 1.51 0.88 17.98
CA ILE A 125 0.50 1.53 18.84
C ILE A 125 -0.55 2.32 18.05
N VAL A 126 -0.34 2.55 16.75
CA VAL A 126 -1.30 3.26 15.91
C VAL A 126 -2.47 2.31 15.57
N PRO A 127 -3.73 2.67 15.89
CA PRO A 127 -4.89 1.79 15.69
C PRO A 127 -5.04 1.28 14.25
N LEU A 128 -4.71 2.11 13.25
CA LEU A 128 -4.74 1.72 11.84
C LEU A 128 -3.87 0.48 11.57
N TYR A 129 -2.59 0.49 11.95
CA TYR A 129 -1.70 -0.64 11.67
C TYR A 129 -2.03 -1.87 12.53
N GLN A 130 -2.61 -1.68 13.72
CA GLN A 130 -3.15 -2.80 14.49
C GLN A 130 -4.29 -3.50 13.74
N ASN A 131 -5.21 -2.72 13.15
CA ASN A 131 -6.30 -3.25 12.34
C ASN A 131 -5.78 -3.92 11.06
N ILE A 132 -4.82 -3.31 10.37
CA ILE A 132 -4.18 -3.89 9.18
C ILE A 132 -3.50 -5.21 9.53
N LYS A 133 -2.79 -5.30 10.66
CA LYS A 133 -2.16 -6.55 11.10
C LYS A 133 -3.18 -7.64 11.43
N LYS A 134 -4.37 -7.26 11.91
CA LYS A 134 -5.41 -8.19 12.34
C LYS A 134 -6.25 -8.69 11.16
N ASP A 135 -6.70 -7.78 10.31
CA ASP A 135 -7.73 -8.01 9.29
C ASP A 135 -7.21 -7.82 7.85
N GLY A 136 -5.97 -7.35 7.69
CA GLY A 136 -5.38 -7.07 6.37
C GLY A 136 -5.10 -8.32 5.54
N ILE A 137 -5.19 -8.16 4.23
CA ILE A 137 -5.01 -9.22 3.24
C ILE A 137 -3.83 -8.82 2.34
N GLU A 138 -2.78 -9.64 2.36
CA GLU A 138 -1.66 -9.50 1.42
C GLU A 138 -2.14 -9.86 0.00
N LEU A 139 -1.91 -8.95 -0.94
CA LEU A 139 -2.28 -9.08 -2.36
C LEU A 139 -1.12 -9.62 -3.18
#